data_AF-A0A661ZCB3-F1
#
_entry.id   AF-A0A661ZCB3-F1
#
_cell.length_a   1.000
_cell.length_b   1.000
_cell.length_c   1.000
_cell.angle_alpha   90.00
_cell.angle_beta   90.00
_cell.angle_gamma   90.00
#
_symmetry.space_group_name_H-M   'P 1'
#
loop_
_entity.id
_entity.type
_entity.pdbx_description
1 polymer ?
#
loop_
_entity_poly.entity_id
_entity_poly.type
_entity_poly.pdbx_seq_one_letter_code
_entity_poly.pdbx_strand_id
1 'polypeptide(L)' 'IYGAGHGLLLKGSGNGTWLAVPADSSGFFTRGEIRDFRIIKINGKSVISVARNNENLHFYTF' A
#
# COMPACT_ATOMS: atom_id res chain seq x y z
N ILE A 1 2.21 24.09 -1.76
CA ILE A 1 3.23 23.30 -2.49
C ILE A 1 2.84 21.83 -2.36
N TYR A 2 2.16 21.28 -3.37
CA TYR A 2 1.64 19.90 -3.38
C TYR A 2 2.77 18.97 -3.83
N GLY A 3 3.56 18.46 -2.88
CA GLY A 3 4.83 17.78 -3.15
C GLY A 3 4.82 16.25 -3.07
N ALA A 4 3.66 15.60 -2.94
CA ALA A 4 3.59 14.14 -2.89
C ALA A 4 2.38 13.63 -3.66
N GLY A 5 2.61 13.17 -4.89
CA GLY A 5 1.62 12.38 -5.61
C GLY A 5 1.43 11.01 -4.94
N HIS A 6 0.27 10.39 -5.11
CA HIS A 6 0.06 9.00 -4.70
C HIS A 6 0.92 8.07 -5.57
N GLY A 7 1.47 7.00 -4.97
CA GLY A 7 2.11 5.93 -5.74
C GLY A 7 1.11 5.24 -6.68
N LEU A 8 1.58 4.73 -7.82
CA LEU A 8 0.77 3.99 -8.78
C LEU A 8 1.04 2.49 -8.66
N LEU A 9 0.00 1.70 -8.42
CA LEU A 9 0.10 0.24 -8.44
C LEU A 9 0.17 -0.25 -9.89
N LEU A 10 1.21 -1.02 -10.19
CA LEU A 10 1.37 -1.72 -11.47
C LEU A 10 1.07 -3.21 -11.27
N LYS A 11 0.01 -3.70 -11.91
CA LYS A 11 -0.33 -5.12 -11.90
C LYS A 11 0.29 -5.81 -13.11
N GLY A 12 1.09 -6.84 -12.86
CA GLY A 12 1.69 -7.64 -13.94
C GLY A 12 0.63 -8.44 -14.69
N SER A 13 0.69 -8.42 -16.02
CA SER A 13 -0.22 -9.17 -16.90
C SER A 13 0.26 -10.59 -17.22
N GLY A 14 1.41 -11.01 -16.68
CA GLY A 14 2.00 -12.35 -16.91
C GLY A 14 2.81 -12.50 -18.21
N ASN A 15 2.81 -11.50 -19.08
CA ASN A 15 3.52 -11.48 -20.36
C ASN A 15 4.62 -10.40 -20.43
N GLY A 16 5.12 -9.95 -19.28
CA GLY A 16 6.09 -8.87 -19.18
C GLY A 16 5.50 -7.45 -19.30
N THR A 17 4.19 -7.31 -19.52
CA THR A 17 3.49 -6.02 -19.48
C THR A 17 2.88 -5.73 -18.10
N TRP A 18 2.66 -4.44 -17.85
CA TRP A 18 2.13 -3.93 -16.60
C TRP A 18 0.92 -3.03 -16.86
N LEU A 19 -0.13 -3.19 -16.07
CA LEU A 19 -1.32 -2.36 -16.12
C LEU A 19 -1.34 -1.42 -14.92
N ALA A 20 -1.55 -0.14 -15.19
CA ALA A 20 -1.81 0.86 -14.16
C ALA A 20 -3.16 0.57 -13.49
N VAL A 21 -3.15 0.39 -12.17
CA VAL A 21 -4.37 0.23 -11.38
C VAL A 21 -4.67 1.57 -10.71
N PRO A 22 -5.79 2.24 -11.05
CA PRO A 22 -6.20 3.48 -10.41
C PRO A 22 -6.33 3.34 -8.89
N ALA A 23 -5.96 4.39 -8.15
CA ALA A 23 -5.90 4.33 -6.69
C ALA A 23 -7.27 4.02 -6.04
N ASP A 24 -8.35 4.51 -6.63
CA ASP A 24 -9.75 4.29 -6.21
C ASP A 24 -10.25 2.85 -6.40
N SER A 25 -9.55 2.05 -7.21
CA SER A 25 -9.89 0.64 -7.50
C SER A 25 -8.82 -0.35 -7.05
N SER A 26 -7.72 0.14 -6.45
CA SER A 26 -6.59 -0.67 -6.01
C SER A 26 -6.86 -1.53 -4.77
N GLY A 27 -7.94 -1.25 -4.03
CA GLY A 27 -8.35 -1.96 -2.83
C GLY A 27 -7.61 -1.59 -1.54
N PHE A 28 -6.57 -0.75 -1.62
CA PHE A 28 -5.85 -0.25 -0.44
C PHE A 28 -5.36 1.18 -0.66
N PHE A 29 -5.79 2.10 0.20
CA PHE A 29 -5.39 3.49 0.17
C PHE A 29 -5.01 3.98 1.56
N THR A 30 -3.80 4.52 1.71
CA THR A 30 -3.31 5.13 2.94
C THR A 30 -2.64 6.46 2.61
N ARG A 31 -2.73 7.41 3.55
CA ARG A 31 -2.09 8.73 3.44
C ARG A 31 -0.78 8.75 4.24
N GLY A 32 0.10 9.70 3.92
CA GLY A 32 1.38 9.91 4.59
C GLY A 32 2.58 9.39 3.81
N GLU A 33 3.77 9.57 4.38
CA GLU A 33 5.04 9.17 3.79
C GLU A 33 5.33 7.70 4.11
N ILE A 34 4.85 6.80 3.24
CA ILE A 34 5.01 5.36 3.41
C ILE A 34 6.46 4.96 3.14
N ARG A 35 7.09 4.25 4.09
CA ARG A 35 8.47 3.75 3.99
C ARG A 35 8.52 2.27 3.65
N ASP A 36 7.60 1.47 4.18
CA ASP A 36 7.44 0.04 3.90
C ASP A 36 6.01 -0.41 4.26
N PHE A 37 5.55 -1.50 3.67
CA PHE A 37 4.34 -2.20 4.11
C PHE A 37 4.45 -3.70 3.90
N ARG A 38 3.86 -4.48 4.81
CA ARG A 38 3.80 -5.94 4.70
C ARG A 38 2.50 -6.51 5.23
N ILE A 39 2.07 -7.61 4.63
CA ILE A 39 1.01 -8.45 5.18
C ILE A 39 1.64 -9.36 6.24
N ILE A 40 1.17 -9.24 7.47
CA ILE A 40 1.58 -10.06 8.62
C ILE A 40 0.38 -10.81 9.19
N LYS A 41 0.63 -11.83 10.02
CA LYS A 41 -0.42 -12.53 10.76
C LYS A 41 -0.40 -12.11 12.23
N ILE A 42 -1.53 -11.65 12.74
CA ILE A 42 -1.76 -11.37 14.16
C ILE A 42 -2.92 -12.24 14.61
N ASN A 43 -2.69 -13.15 15.57
CA ASN A 43 -3.70 -14.09 16.07
C ASN A 43 -4.44 -14.84 14.93
N GLY A 44 -3.70 -15.27 13.90
CA GLY A 44 -4.24 -15.97 12.73
C GLY A 44 -4.93 -15.09 11.69
N LYS A 45 -5.15 -13.80 11.95
CA LYS A 45 -5.73 -12.85 10.98
C LYS A 45 -4.64 -12.15 10.18
N SER A 46 -4.88 -12.02 8.88
CA SER A 46 -4.01 -11.23 8.00
C SER A 46 -4.25 -9.74 8.24
N VAL A 47 -3.16 -9.00 8.45
CA VAL A 47 -3.17 -7.56 8.71
C VAL A 47 -2.11 -6.91 7.85
N ILE A 48 -2.42 -5.77 7.24
CA ILE A 48 -1.44 -4.94 6.54
C ILE A 48 -0.78 -4.03 7.58
N SER A 49 0.52 -4.21 7.78
CA SER A 49 1.36 -3.32 8.57
C SER A 49 2.00 -2.26 7.67
N VAL A 50 2.01 -1.01 8.11
CA VAL A 50 2.51 0.13 7.33
C VAL A 50 3.46 0.95 8.20
N ALA A 51 4.73 1.03 7.77
CA ALA A 51 5.72 1.91 8.37
C ALA A 51 5.70 3.27 7.69
N ARG A 52 5.67 4.34 8.49
CA ARG A 52 5.64 5.72 8.02
C ARG A 52 6.82 6.50 8.58
N ASN A 53 7.24 7.52 7.84
CA ASN A 53 8.30 8.41 8.29
C ASN A 53 7.91 9.09 9.61
N ASN A 54 8.74 8.95 10.66
CA ASN A 54 8.56 9.59 11.97
C ASN A 54 7.18 9.34 12.63
N GLU A 55 6.51 8.24 12.32
CA GLU A 55 5.20 7.90 12.90
C GLU A 55 5.20 6.43 13.37
N ASN A 56 4.27 6.10 14.26
CA ASN A 56 4.04 4.72 14.71
C ASN A 56 3.65 3.81 13.54
N LEU A 57 3.77 2.49 13.73
CA LEU A 57 3.26 1.52 12.77
C LEU A 57 1.72 1.57 12.70
N HIS A 58 1.17 1.62 11.50
CA HIS A 58 -0.27 1.56 11.28
C HIS A 58 -0.67 0.15 10.84
N PHE A 59 -1.86 -0.30 11.26
CA PHE A 59 -2.38 -1.63 10.95
C PHE A 59 -3.76 -1.52 10.31
N TYR A 60 -3.97 -2.23 9.20
CA TYR A 60 -5.23 -2.29 8.47
C TYR A 60 -5.71 -3.73 8.31
N THR A 61 -7.01 -3.95 8.48
CA THR A 61 -7.68 -5.22 8.21
C THR A 61 -8.51 -5.13 6.93
N PHE A 62 -8.71 -6.24 6.23
CA PHE A 62 -9.54 -6.37 5.04
C PHE A 62 -10.33 -7.68 5.07
#